data_AF-A0A7S2KSD9-F1
#
_entry.id   AF-A0A7S2KSD9-F1
#
_cell.length_a   1.000
_cell.length_b   1.000
_cell.length_c   1.000
_cell.angle_alpha   90.00
_cell.angle_beta   90.00
_cell.angle_gamma   90.00
#
_symmetry.space_group_name_H-M   'P 1'
#
loop_
_entity.id
_entity.type
_entity.pdbx_description
1 polymer ?
#
loop_
_entity_poly.entity_id
_entity_poly.type
_entity_poly.pdbx_seq_one_letter_code
_entity_poly.pdbx_strand_id
1 'polypeptide(L)'
;ASARREPALRDEVVKRLGAAEAPQADANNATRHDPPQHERAGATNATHKEAAHKGGANASKTSAGRTARGAKKSDDPAPFVWKTFWQYDYPNKGDIGDTEADDLERVKELVVRMGGTGFSVYQGRAYLKGGPDAPRAAEDLVPTGPFSLSVFHLRVPRSELDTTRETTVTADPVCAASGVDAHAPGGARDPMTRTMYMYRAQSDDTYEFSNVNAADLPGLLWYLHNEVVTMCPRKYGISRILRMKVTASQSQQMRAAPWASTCMFDTFKAWDNGACTTPGCGGAIFANGFAVGCQLRPYSNSRGHWYSLPGPCPTRTIAMKDRDCVEREPGGLCQCGERLGEGACTYQYEPAGEVRLDNLTGIADYGSFCASGGMEYDKATDRGRNNDFWNYFNSPDAAALREQKVRDAFRAAYPHMPAGDLGPQGCFG
;
A
#
# COMPACT_ATOMS: atom_id res chain seq x y z
N ALA A 1 -72.75 -6.91 -14.20
CA ALA A 1 -72.38 -8.33 -14.32
C ALA A 1 -71.98 -8.60 -15.77
N SER A 2 -70.68 -8.60 -16.06
CA SER A 2 -70.16 -9.09 -17.34
C SER A 2 -68.77 -9.63 -17.08
N ALA A 3 -68.70 -10.97 -17.02
CA ALA A 3 -67.47 -11.72 -16.89
C ALA A 3 -66.96 -12.02 -18.30
N ARG A 4 -65.70 -11.65 -18.59
CA ARG A 4 -64.91 -12.27 -19.65
C ARG A 4 -63.54 -12.64 -19.08
N ARG A 5 -63.24 -13.92 -19.25
CA ARG A 5 -61.97 -14.59 -18.98
C ARG A 5 -60.96 -14.21 -20.06
N GLU A 6 -59.71 -14.02 -19.67
CA GLU A 6 -58.55 -14.35 -20.50
C GLU A 6 -57.44 -14.97 -19.60
N PRO A 7 -56.67 -15.96 -20.09
CA PRO A 7 -55.75 -16.76 -19.28
C PRO A 7 -54.28 -16.41 -19.47
N ALA A 8 -53.53 -16.66 -18.39
CA ALA A 8 -52.13 -17.10 -18.29
C ALA A 8 -51.22 -16.96 -19.53
N LEU A 9 -50.29 -16.00 -19.44
CA LEU A 9 -48.99 -16.02 -20.11
C LEU A 9 -47.93 -15.91 -19.02
N ARG A 10 -47.52 -17.06 -18.48
CA ARG A 10 -46.48 -17.14 -17.44
C ARG A 10 -45.68 -18.44 -17.47
N ASP A 11 -45.40 -18.99 -18.65
CA ASP A 11 -44.64 -20.26 -18.78
C ASP A 11 -43.64 -20.34 -19.96
N GLU A 12 -43.16 -19.21 -20.49
CA GLU A 12 -42.19 -19.24 -21.61
C GLU A 12 -40.97 -18.33 -21.43
N VAL A 13 -40.34 -18.42 -20.25
CA VAL A 13 -38.99 -17.84 -20.00
C VAL A 13 -38.03 -18.84 -19.32
N VAL A 14 -38.50 -20.00 -18.84
CA VAL A 14 -37.66 -20.96 -18.08
C VAL A 14 -36.98 -22.02 -18.94
N LYS A 15 -36.96 -21.89 -20.29
CA LYS A 15 -36.41 -22.92 -21.19
C LYS A 15 -35.22 -22.54 -22.08
N ARG A 16 -34.46 -21.49 -21.75
CA ARG A 16 -33.25 -21.10 -22.52
C ARG A 16 -31.99 -20.73 -21.70
N LEU A 17 -31.79 -21.31 -20.52
CA LEU A 17 -30.52 -21.20 -19.79
C LEU A 17 -30.07 -22.53 -19.17
N GLY A 18 -29.99 -23.57 -20.00
CA GLY A 18 -29.44 -24.87 -19.61
C GLY A 18 -28.31 -25.28 -20.55
N ALA A 19 -27.07 -25.03 -20.13
CA ALA A 19 -25.85 -25.81 -20.39
C ALA A 19 -24.62 -24.92 -20.07
N ALA A 20 -24.32 -24.77 -18.78
CA ALA A 20 -22.99 -24.36 -18.35
C ALA A 20 -22.15 -25.63 -18.23
N GLU A 21 -21.22 -25.85 -19.16
CA GLU A 21 -20.14 -26.81 -18.98
C GLU A 21 -19.15 -26.23 -17.96
N ALA A 22 -18.89 -27.00 -16.90
CA ALA A 22 -17.87 -26.71 -15.92
C ALA A 22 -16.47 -26.93 -16.54
N PRO A 23 -15.49 -26.03 -16.32
CA PRO A 23 -14.11 -26.33 -16.70
C PRO A 23 -13.55 -27.40 -15.76
N GLN A 24 -13.15 -28.51 -16.38
CA GLN A 24 -12.36 -29.60 -15.82
C GLN A 24 -11.07 -29.05 -15.19
N ALA A 25 -10.85 -29.38 -13.93
CA ALA A 25 -9.58 -29.18 -13.26
C ALA A 25 -8.59 -30.24 -13.76
N ASP A 26 -7.65 -29.85 -14.61
CA ASP A 26 -6.49 -30.67 -14.94
C ASP A 26 -5.54 -30.72 -13.75
N ALA A 27 -5.67 -31.81 -12.98
CA ALA A 27 -4.60 -32.35 -12.17
C ALA A 27 -3.65 -33.11 -13.10
N ASN A 28 -2.42 -32.63 -13.28
CA ASN A 28 -1.21 -33.41 -13.53
C ASN A 28 -0.04 -32.47 -13.88
N ASN A 29 0.94 -32.33 -12.98
CA ASN A 29 2.37 -32.57 -13.27
C ASN A 29 3.23 -32.07 -12.08
N ALA A 30 3.40 -32.92 -11.07
CA ALA A 30 4.40 -32.73 -10.03
C ALA A 30 5.51 -33.76 -10.24
N THR A 31 6.47 -33.44 -11.10
CA THR A 31 7.74 -34.16 -11.17
C THR A 31 8.59 -33.79 -9.95
N ARG A 32 8.78 -34.79 -9.09
CA ARG A 32 9.73 -34.78 -7.98
C ARG A 32 11.15 -34.63 -8.54
N HIS A 33 11.85 -33.59 -8.09
CA HIS A 33 13.31 -33.57 -8.14
C HIS A 33 13.83 -33.88 -6.73
N ASP A 34 14.42 -35.06 -6.59
CA ASP A 34 15.24 -35.42 -5.44
C ASP A 34 16.50 -34.53 -5.40
N PRO A 35 16.89 -34.00 -4.22
CA PRO A 35 18.20 -33.38 -4.06
C PRO A 35 19.28 -34.47 -3.94
N PRO A 36 20.48 -34.26 -4.52
CA PRO A 36 21.57 -35.22 -4.43
C PRO A 36 22.11 -35.29 -3.00
N GLN A 37 22.28 -36.53 -2.54
CA GLN A 37 23.05 -36.88 -1.35
C GLN A 37 24.51 -36.55 -1.61
N HIS A 38 25.09 -35.64 -0.81
CA HIS A 38 26.55 -35.50 -0.70
C HIS A 38 27.06 -36.09 0.61
N GLU A 39 28.16 -36.80 0.43
CA GLU A 39 28.79 -37.75 1.33
C GLU A 39 29.35 -37.16 2.63
N ARG A 40 29.40 -38.05 3.62
CA ARG A 40 30.19 -37.93 4.85
C ARG A 40 31.69 -37.99 4.54
N ALA A 41 32.41 -36.99 5.04
CA ALA A 41 33.75 -37.10 5.63
C ALA A 41 33.79 -36.02 6.73
N GLY A 42 34.18 -36.23 7.99
CA GLY A 42 35.30 -37.00 8.49
C GLY A 42 36.15 -36.05 9.34
N ALA A 43 35.92 -36.05 10.66
CA ALA A 43 36.79 -35.65 11.79
C ALA A 43 37.67 -34.38 11.71
N THR A 44 37.63 -33.53 12.75
CA THR A 44 38.62 -33.54 13.85
C THR A 44 38.34 -32.46 14.90
N ASN A 45 38.67 -32.81 16.14
CA ASN A 45 38.57 -32.02 17.37
C ASN A 45 39.47 -30.79 17.38
N ALA A 46 39.01 -29.69 17.99
CA ALA A 46 39.89 -28.76 18.69
C ALA A 46 39.17 -28.14 19.89
N THR A 47 39.76 -28.40 21.06
CA THR A 47 39.39 -27.96 22.40
C THR A 47 39.90 -26.56 22.69
N HIS A 48 39.07 -25.69 23.26
CA HIS A 48 39.51 -24.51 24.03
C HIS A 48 38.54 -24.32 25.21
N LYS A 49 38.85 -24.91 26.38
CA LYS A 49 39.52 -24.29 27.55
C LYS A 49 38.81 -23.05 28.09
N GLU A 50 37.96 -23.31 29.09
CA GLU A 50 37.54 -22.38 30.13
C GLU A 50 38.75 -21.75 30.83
N ALA A 51 38.67 -20.44 31.10
CA ALA A 51 39.45 -19.78 32.13
C ALA A 51 38.49 -19.01 33.04
N ALA A 52 38.29 -19.58 34.23
CA ALA A 52 37.64 -18.94 35.35
C ALA A 52 38.55 -17.84 35.94
N HIS A 53 37.98 -16.69 36.27
CA HIS A 53 38.59 -15.76 37.23
C HIS A 53 37.61 -15.47 38.37
N LYS A 54 37.99 -15.95 39.56
CA LYS A 54 37.47 -15.54 40.87
C LYS A 54 38.45 -14.56 41.52
N GLY A 55 37.90 -13.66 42.34
CA GLY A 55 38.61 -12.87 43.35
C GLY A 55 38.36 -11.37 43.18
N GLY A 56 37.91 -10.60 44.16
CA GLY A 56 37.69 -10.86 45.58
C GLY A 56 36.94 -9.68 46.20
N ALA A 57 36.32 -9.92 47.34
CA ALA A 57 35.61 -8.93 48.14
C ALA A 57 36.59 -7.97 48.84
N ASN A 58 36.17 -6.71 49.04
CA ASN A 58 36.49 -6.02 50.28
C ASN A 58 35.41 -4.99 50.63
N ALA A 59 35.11 -4.91 51.92
CA ALA A 59 34.01 -4.17 52.50
C ALA A 59 34.47 -2.87 53.17
N SER A 60 33.48 -1.98 53.36
CA SER A 60 33.25 -1.12 54.54
C SER A 60 33.50 0.39 54.41
N LYS A 61 32.36 1.10 54.48
CA LYS A 61 32.02 2.32 55.27
C LYS A 61 32.91 3.57 55.16
N THR A 62 32.31 4.71 54.80
CA THR A 62 31.81 5.74 55.76
C THR A 62 31.10 6.90 55.04
N SER A 63 30.18 7.52 55.79
CA SER A 63 29.31 8.67 55.51
C SER A 63 30.03 10.01 55.27
N ALA A 64 29.43 10.91 54.47
CA ALA A 64 29.02 12.27 54.88
C ALA A 64 28.51 13.06 53.65
N GLY A 65 27.44 13.82 53.85
CA GLY A 65 26.71 14.50 52.79
C GLY A 65 27.39 15.74 52.21
N ARG A 66 26.94 16.12 51.00
CA ARG A 66 27.00 17.51 50.53
C ARG A 66 26.08 17.75 49.33
N THR A 67 25.08 18.58 49.58
CA THR A 67 24.50 19.61 48.69
C THR A 67 24.01 19.18 47.30
N ALA A 68 22.67 19.10 47.18
CA ALA A 68 21.95 19.20 45.93
C ALA A 68 22.29 20.53 45.21
N ARG A 69 23.05 20.43 44.11
CA ARG A 69 23.09 21.44 43.06
C ARG A 69 22.03 21.07 42.03
N GLY A 70 21.18 22.04 41.70
CA GLY A 70 20.09 21.89 40.75
C GLY A 70 20.56 21.26 39.45
N ALA A 71 19.99 20.10 39.13
CA ALA A 71 20.03 19.55 37.79
C ALA A 71 19.36 20.57 36.87
N LYS A 72 20.13 21.13 35.94
CA LYS A 72 19.57 21.76 34.74
C LYS A 72 18.58 20.75 34.15
N LYS A 73 17.31 21.13 34.04
CA LYS A 73 16.35 20.46 33.16
C LYS A 73 17.07 20.32 31.82
N SER A 74 17.44 19.09 31.47
CA SER A 74 18.02 18.77 30.17
C SER A 74 17.06 19.29 29.12
N ASP A 75 17.60 19.97 28.12
CA ASP A 75 16.88 20.38 26.93
C ASP A 75 16.01 19.21 26.47
N ASP A 76 14.68 19.41 26.51
CA ASP A 76 13.71 18.40 26.10
C ASP A 76 14.03 18.11 24.62
N PRO A 77 14.56 16.90 24.28
CA PRO A 77 15.01 16.65 22.93
C PRO A 77 13.80 16.86 22.01
N ALA A 78 13.99 17.70 20.99
CA ALA A 78 12.94 18.08 20.05
C ALA A 78 12.09 16.86 19.67
N PRO A 79 10.75 17.00 19.59
CA PRO A 79 9.88 15.87 19.28
C PRO A 79 10.39 15.21 18.01
N PHE A 80 10.62 13.91 18.08
CA PHE A 80 11.01 13.10 16.93
C PHE A 80 9.79 12.33 16.43
N VAL A 81 9.87 11.87 15.19
CA VAL A 81 8.91 10.95 14.59
C VAL A 81 9.63 9.71 14.09
N TRP A 82 8.88 8.64 13.87
CA TRP A 82 9.39 7.42 13.26
C TRP A 82 9.07 7.40 11.77
N LYS A 83 10.08 7.19 10.93
CA LYS A 83 9.93 6.90 9.50
C LYS A 83 10.25 5.43 9.26
N THR A 84 9.43 4.76 8.46
CA THR A 84 9.58 3.34 8.12
C THR A 84 10.09 3.20 6.69
N PHE A 85 11.11 2.38 6.51
CA PHE A 85 11.76 2.10 5.23
C PHE A 85 11.70 0.59 4.96
N TRP A 86 10.78 0.20 4.10
CA TRP A 86 10.59 -1.20 3.68
C TRP A 86 11.72 -1.65 2.77
N GLN A 87 12.24 -2.85 3.03
CA GLN A 87 13.36 -3.43 2.28
C GLN A 87 14.66 -2.62 2.41
N TYR A 88 14.80 -1.85 3.47
CA TYR A 88 16.05 -1.20 3.86
C TYR A 88 16.57 -1.83 5.14
N ASP A 89 17.89 -1.78 5.30
CA ASP A 89 18.57 -2.18 6.53
C ASP A 89 19.84 -1.32 6.71
N TYR A 90 20.45 -1.45 7.88
CA TYR A 90 21.78 -0.94 8.15
C TYR A 90 22.66 -2.10 8.66
N PRO A 91 23.02 -3.04 7.77
CA PRO A 91 23.56 -4.33 8.18
C PRO A 91 24.96 -4.20 8.78
N ASN A 92 25.22 -4.97 9.85
CA ASN A 92 26.53 -5.15 10.48
C ASN A 92 27.21 -3.86 10.98
N LYS A 93 26.43 -2.83 11.30
CA LYS A 93 26.93 -1.54 11.78
C LYS A 93 25.98 -0.93 12.81
N GLY A 94 26.55 -0.21 13.77
CA GLY A 94 25.80 0.57 14.74
C GLY A 94 24.91 -0.25 15.68
N ASP A 95 25.06 -1.57 15.76
CA ASP A 95 24.24 -2.40 16.63
C ASP A 95 24.55 -2.11 18.10
N ILE A 96 23.53 -1.64 18.83
CA ILE A 96 23.60 -1.37 20.28
C ILE A 96 22.83 -2.40 21.11
N GLY A 97 22.15 -3.34 20.44
CA GLY A 97 21.42 -4.46 21.04
C GLY A 97 20.38 -5.01 20.09
N ASP A 98 19.67 -6.04 20.54
CA ASP A 98 18.55 -6.64 19.82
C ASP A 98 17.43 -7.04 20.79
N THR A 99 16.22 -7.21 20.26
CA THR A 99 15.04 -7.66 20.99
C THR A 99 14.06 -8.35 20.05
N GLU A 100 13.13 -9.14 20.58
CA GLU A 100 11.99 -9.61 19.79
C GLU A 100 11.13 -8.42 19.30
N ALA A 101 10.59 -8.52 18.09
CA ALA A 101 9.85 -7.47 17.38
C ALA A 101 8.33 -7.74 17.36
N ASP A 102 7.81 -8.35 18.43
CA ASP A 102 6.39 -8.63 18.62
C ASP A 102 5.57 -7.37 18.95
N ASP A 103 6.20 -6.36 19.55
CA ASP A 103 5.63 -5.05 19.85
C ASP A 103 6.56 -3.91 19.39
N LEU A 104 6.27 -3.32 18.24
CA LEU A 104 7.09 -2.26 17.66
C LEU A 104 7.13 -0.98 18.51
N GLU A 105 6.09 -0.66 19.28
CA GLU A 105 6.12 0.52 20.16
C GLU A 105 7.09 0.28 21.32
N ARG A 106 7.09 -0.92 21.90
CA ARG A 106 8.10 -1.31 22.89
C ARG A 106 9.52 -1.27 22.33
N VAL A 107 9.73 -1.70 21.08
CA VAL A 107 11.04 -1.59 20.42
C VAL A 107 11.44 -0.12 20.25
N LYS A 108 10.54 0.73 19.76
CA LYS A 108 10.77 2.17 19.62
C LYS A 108 11.15 2.83 20.95
N GLU A 109 10.43 2.53 22.03
CA GLU A 109 10.75 3.00 23.37
C GLU A 109 12.13 2.53 23.84
N LEU A 110 12.49 1.28 23.55
CA LEU A 110 13.79 0.72 23.88
C LEU A 110 14.92 1.43 23.12
N VAL A 111 14.76 1.68 21.82
CA VAL A 111 15.72 2.46 21.03
C VAL A 111 15.92 3.85 21.64
N VAL A 112 14.84 4.55 22.00
CA VAL A 112 14.93 5.88 22.63
C VAL A 112 15.68 5.81 23.96
N ARG A 113 15.34 4.82 24.81
CA ARG A 113 15.97 4.61 26.11
C ARG A 113 17.46 4.31 26.00
N MET A 114 17.86 3.58 24.97
CA MET A 114 19.25 3.22 24.72
C MET A 114 20.02 4.29 23.94
N GLY A 115 19.40 5.43 23.62
CA GLY A 115 20.03 6.49 22.84
C GLY A 115 20.26 6.12 21.37
N GLY A 116 19.48 5.18 20.84
CA GLY A 116 19.54 4.75 19.45
C GLY A 116 18.86 5.71 18.49
N THR A 117 19.19 5.54 17.20
CA THR A 117 18.68 6.32 16.07
C THR A 117 17.66 5.55 15.24
N GLY A 118 17.60 4.23 15.37
CA GLY A 118 16.67 3.41 14.62
C GLY A 118 16.78 1.93 14.96
N PHE A 119 16.10 1.09 14.19
CA PHE A 119 16.23 -0.36 14.27
C PHE A 119 15.76 -1.02 12.97
N SER A 120 16.34 -2.16 12.62
CA SER A 120 15.80 -3.03 11.57
C SER A 120 15.01 -4.17 12.17
N VAL A 121 13.90 -4.56 11.54
CA VAL A 121 13.11 -5.75 11.86
C VAL A 121 13.34 -6.78 10.78
N TYR A 122 13.86 -7.94 11.17
CA TYR A 122 14.09 -9.06 10.26
C TYR A 122 13.79 -10.39 10.97
N GLN A 123 12.90 -11.19 10.38
CA GLN A 123 12.50 -12.51 10.90
C GLN A 123 12.02 -12.48 12.36
N GLY A 124 11.22 -11.49 12.74
CA GLY A 124 10.65 -11.37 14.08
C GLY A 124 11.60 -10.79 15.14
N ARG A 125 12.84 -10.44 14.77
CA ARG A 125 13.81 -9.79 15.64
C ARG A 125 14.09 -8.36 15.20
N ALA A 126 14.21 -7.45 16.17
CA ALA A 126 14.63 -6.08 15.98
C ALA A 126 16.10 -5.89 16.37
N TYR A 127 16.88 -5.30 15.47
CA TYR A 127 18.30 -4.96 15.66
C TYR A 127 18.42 -3.46 15.86
N LEU A 128 18.68 -3.05 17.10
CA LEU A 128 18.67 -1.66 17.56
C LEU A 128 19.95 -0.97 17.09
N LYS A 129 19.82 0.19 16.45
CA LYS A 129 20.94 0.96 15.91
C LYS A 129 21.21 2.22 16.75
N GLY A 130 22.47 2.49 17.06
CA GLY A 130 22.92 3.66 17.82
C GLY A 130 24.44 3.86 17.81
N GLY A 131 24.89 4.93 18.47
CA GLY A 131 26.29 5.33 18.47
C GLY A 131 26.68 6.26 17.30
N PRO A 132 28.00 6.52 17.12
CA PRO A 132 28.52 7.43 16.11
C PRO A 132 28.20 7.01 14.67
N ASP A 133 28.26 5.70 14.41
CA ASP A 133 28.10 5.11 13.07
C ASP A 133 26.65 4.71 12.76
N ALA A 134 25.69 5.10 13.60
CA ALA A 134 24.29 4.75 13.37
C ALA A 134 23.68 5.57 12.23
N PRO A 135 22.69 5.04 11.49
CA PRO A 135 22.01 5.80 10.46
C PRO A 135 21.23 6.94 11.11
N ARG A 136 21.27 8.12 10.49
CA ARG A 136 20.59 9.34 10.94
C ARG A 136 19.61 9.87 9.89
N ALA A 137 19.80 9.48 8.63
CA ALA A 137 18.94 9.85 7.53
C ALA A 137 18.65 8.63 6.63
N ALA A 138 17.73 8.80 5.67
CA ALA A 138 17.34 7.73 4.75
C ALA A 138 18.51 7.28 3.86
N GLU A 139 19.40 8.22 3.54
CA GLU A 139 20.57 8.05 2.67
C GLU A 139 21.64 7.14 3.31
N ASP A 140 21.60 6.97 4.63
CA ASP A 140 22.48 6.05 5.34
C ASP A 140 22.04 4.59 5.16
N LEU A 141 20.79 4.35 4.80
CA LEU A 141 20.22 3.01 4.74
C LEU A 141 20.58 2.29 3.43
N VAL A 142 20.77 0.98 3.53
CA VAL A 142 21.12 0.12 2.41
C VAL A 142 19.90 -0.67 1.94
N PRO A 143 19.54 -0.62 0.65
CA PRO A 143 18.51 -1.51 0.09
C PRO A 143 18.90 -2.98 0.25
N THR A 144 18.00 -3.79 0.78
CA THR A 144 18.20 -5.24 1.03
C THR A 144 17.62 -6.14 -0.06
N GLY A 145 17.05 -5.54 -1.10
CA GLY A 145 16.50 -6.25 -2.26
C GLY A 145 15.02 -6.65 -2.11
N PRO A 146 14.39 -7.07 -3.23
CA PRO A 146 12.94 -7.16 -3.34
C PRO A 146 12.28 -8.30 -2.55
N PHE A 147 13.06 -9.28 -2.10
CA PHE A 147 12.58 -10.42 -1.29
C PHE A 147 12.94 -10.29 0.19
N SER A 148 13.64 -9.22 0.55
CA SER A 148 13.96 -8.99 1.95
C SER A 148 12.70 -8.61 2.71
N LEU A 149 12.48 -9.30 3.82
CA LEU A 149 11.47 -8.93 4.81
C LEU A 149 12.00 -7.88 5.79
N SER A 150 13.17 -7.30 5.52
CA SER A 150 13.76 -6.29 6.39
C SER A 150 12.96 -4.99 6.32
N VAL A 151 12.65 -4.43 7.48
CA VAL A 151 11.98 -3.13 7.61
C VAL A 151 12.81 -2.29 8.57
N PHE A 152 13.29 -1.13 8.12
CA PHE A 152 14.02 -0.21 8.98
C PHE A 152 13.10 0.87 9.53
N HIS A 153 13.12 1.10 10.83
CA HIS A 153 12.45 2.22 11.48
C HIS A 153 13.50 3.23 11.96
N LEU A 154 13.52 4.41 11.35
CA LEU A 154 14.45 5.49 11.66
C LEU A 154 13.75 6.57 12.48
N ARG A 155 14.41 7.03 13.55
CA ARG A 155 13.96 8.16 14.35
C ARG A 155 14.52 9.44 13.75
N VAL A 156 13.64 10.29 13.23
CA VAL A 156 14.01 11.57 12.61
C VAL A 156 13.46 12.76 13.41
N PRO A 157 14.18 13.88 13.51
CA PRO A 157 13.65 15.13 14.07
C PRO A 157 12.35 15.56 13.38
N ARG A 158 11.34 16.02 14.14
CA ARG A 158 10.08 16.50 13.54
C ARG A 158 10.28 17.69 12.60
N SER A 159 11.32 18.50 12.79
CA SER A 159 11.68 19.58 11.86
C SER A 159 12.04 19.07 10.46
N GLU A 160 12.56 17.84 10.35
CA GLU A 160 12.89 17.25 9.05
C GLU A 160 11.64 16.80 8.27
N LEU A 161 10.49 16.59 8.93
CA LEU A 161 9.23 16.42 8.23
C LEU A 161 8.82 17.70 7.50
N ASP A 162 9.05 18.86 8.12
CA ASP A 162 8.68 20.15 7.54
C ASP A 162 9.64 20.56 6.42
N THR A 163 10.95 20.25 6.50
CA THR A 163 11.89 20.57 5.41
C THR A 163 11.73 19.67 4.18
N THR A 164 11.28 18.42 4.32
CA THR A 164 10.83 17.62 3.16
C THR A 164 9.58 18.20 2.49
N ARG A 165 8.90 19.15 3.14
CA ARG A 165 7.77 19.89 2.57
C ARG A 165 8.18 21.15 1.82
N GLU A 166 9.40 21.66 2.05
CA GLU A 166 9.84 22.96 1.52
C GLU A 166 11.03 22.89 0.54
N THR A 167 11.74 21.75 0.45
CA THR A 167 12.96 21.64 -0.38
C THR A 167 12.81 20.76 -1.64
N THR A 168 11.65 20.18 -1.92
CA THR A 168 11.29 19.70 -3.28
C THR A 168 10.73 20.84 -4.12
N VAL A 169 11.54 21.87 -4.36
CA VAL A 169 11.31 22.78 -5.51
C VAL A 169 11.90 22.11 -6.75
N THR A 170 11.25 21.03 -7.14
CA THR A 170 11.07 20.60 -8.53
C THR A 170 9.64 20.06 -8.57
N ALA A 171 8.69 20.98 -8.81
CA ALA A 171 7.26 20.77 -9.04
C ALA A 171 6.69 19.46 -8.44
N ASP A 172 6.12 19.53 -7.24
CA ASP A 172 5.29 18.43 -6.72
C ASP A 172 4.26 18.04 -7.79
N PRO A 173 4.21 16.77 -8.24
CA PRO A 173 3.23 16.29 -9.22
C PRO A 173 1.82 16.23 -8.64
N VAL A 174 1.67 16.53 -7.34
CA VAL A 174 0.39 16.76 -6.70
C VAL A 174 -0.14 18.10 -7.16
N CYS A 175 -1.10 18.07 -8.07
CA CYS A 175 -1.79 19.29 -8.45
C CYS A 175 -2.60 19.74 -7.25
N ALA A 176 -2.11 20.80 -6.59
CA ALA A 176 -2.81 21.38 -5.47
C ALA A 176 -4.26 21.60 -5.89
N ALA A 177 -5.19 21.26 -4.99
CA ALA A 177 -6.63 21.45 -5.14
C ALA A 177 -6.93 22.95 -5.27
N SER A 178 -6.57 23.51 -6.42
CA SER A 178 -6.90 24.84 -6.82
C SER A 178 -8.41 24.77 -7.00
N GLY A 179 -9.17 25.38 -6.08
CA GLY A 179 -10.63 25.45 -6.13
C GLY A 179 -11.18 26.16 -7.38
N VAL A 180 -10.29 26.55 -8.28
CA VAL A 180 -10.52 26.87 -9.67
C VAL A 180 -10.09 25.67 -10.48
N ASP A 181 -11.06 25.05 -11.15
CA ASP A 181 -10.88 24.39 -12.44
C ASP A 181 -9.71 25.04 -13.19
N ALA A 182 -8.49 24.49 -13.01
CA ALA A 182 -7.26 25.01 -13.57
C ALA A 182 -7.24 24.64 -15.05
N HIS A 183 -8.20 25.19 -15.76
CA HIS A 183 -8.31 25.15 -17.19
C HIS A 183 -7.27 26.15 -17.66
N ALA A 184 -6.25 25.65 -18.35
CA ALA A 184 -5.47 26.51 -19.21
C ALA A 184 -6.46 27.34 -20.05
N PRO A 185 -6.51 28.67 -19.87
CA PRO A 185 -7.49 29.49 -20.57
C PRO A 185 -7.13 29.48 -22.06
N GLY A 186 -7.92 28.75 -22.87
CA GLY A 186 -7.86 28.80 -24.33
C GLY A 186 -7.54 27.50 -25.07
N GLY A 187 -7.19 26.41 -24.38
CA GLY A 187 -6.97 25.11 -25.03
C GLY A 187 -8.28 24.29 -25.09
N ALA A 188 -8.68 23.84 -26.28
CA ALA A 188 -9.75 22.85 -26.40
C ALA A 188 -9.37 21.61 -25.56
N ARG A 189 -10.23 21.23 -24.61
CA ARG A 189 -10.04 20.01 -23.82
C ARG A 189 -9.91 18.83 -24.79
N ASP A 190 -8.95 17.95 -24.54
CA ASP A 190 -8.92 16.66 -25.23
C ASP A 190 -10.28 15.97 -24.97
N PRO A 191 -11.06 15.64 -26.02
CA PRO A 191 -12.37 15.03 -25.86
C PRO A 191 -12.30 13.68 -25.13
N MET A 192 -11.12 13.10 -24.97
CA MET A 192 -10.88 11.84 -24.26
C MET A 192 -10.39 12.01 -22.81
N THR A 193 -10.23 13.25 -22.31
CA THR A 193 -9.92 13.47 -20.90
C THR A 193 -11.13 13.14 -20.02
N ARG A 194 -10.90 12.41 -18.93
CA ARG A 194 -11.90 12.16 -17.88
C ARG A 194 -11.31 12.41 -16.50
N THR A 195 -12.14 12.90 -15.59
CA THR A 195 -11.82 13.01 -14.17
C THR A 195 -12.71 12.05 -13.39
N MET A 196 -12.11 11.26 -12.50
CA MET A 196 -12.81 10.33 -11.63
C MET A 196 -12.15 10.25 -10.26
N TYR A 197 -12.84 9.66 -9.28
CA TYR A 197 -12.17 9.25 -8.05
C TYR A 197 -11.61 7.84 -8.21
N MET A 198 -10.34 7.68 -7.86
CA MET A 198 -9.70 6.39 -7.67
C MET A 198 -9.34 6.22 -6.20
N TYR A 199 -9.44 5.00 -5.72
CA TYR A 199 -9.27 4.64 -4.33
C TYR A 199 -8.11 3.69 -4.16
N ARG A 200 -7.45 3.78 -3.00
CA ARG A 200 -6.36 2.87 -2.64
C ARG A 200 -6.38 2.52 -1.17
N ALA A 201 -6.13 1.26 -0.87
CA ALA A 201 -5.87 0.77 0.48
C ALA A 201 -4.37 0.95 0.82
N GLN A 202 -4.07 1.52 1.98
CA GLN A 202 -2.70 1.88 2.37
C GLN A 202 -2.53 1.79 3.89
N SER A 203 -1.29 1.53 4.33
CA SER A 203 -0.87 1.68 5.73
C SER A 203 -0.77 3.16 6.11
N ASP A 204 -0.22 3.47 7.29
CA ASP A 204 0.08 4.86 7.66
C ASP A 204 1.32 5.42 6.95
N ASP A 205 2.04 4.58 6.20
CA ASP A 205 3.12 5.03 5.33
C ASP A 205 2.58 5.88 4.19
N THR A 206 3.39 6.83 3.72
CA THR A 206 3.04 7.72 2.60
C THR A 206 4.00 7.46 1.45
N TYR A 207 3.45 7.20 0.27
CA TYR A 207 4.19 7.06 -0.97
C TYR A 207 3.44 7.78 -2.10
N GLU A 208 4.17 8.09 -3.17
CA GLU A 208 3.62 8.73 -4.36
C GLU A 208 2.51 7.87 -5.00
N PHE A 209 1.49 8.51 -5.60
CA PHE A 209 0.41 7.81 -6.29
C PHE A 209 0.82 7.45 -7.74
N SER A 210 1.91 6.70 -7.84
CA SER A 210 2.72 6.52 -9.05
C SER A 210 3.40 5.15 -9.05
N ASN A 211 3.22 4.35 -10.11
CA ASN A 211 3.49 2.90 -10.15
C ASN A 211 2.63 2.09 -9.18
N VAL A 212 1.31 2.28 -9.27
CA VAL A 212 0.39 1.85 -8.22
C VAL A 212 -0.87 1.22 -8.78
N ASN A 213 -1.39 0.23 -8.06
CA ASN A 213 -2.73 -0.28 -8.26
C ASN A 213 -3.71 0.63 -7.50
N ALA A 214 -4.74 1.09 -8.19
CA ALA A 214 -5.89 1.74 -7.59
C ALA A 214 -7.16 1.02 -8.03
N ALA A 215 -8.31 1.49 -7.55
CA ALA A 215 -9.59 0.93 -7.92
C ALA A 215 -10.69 1.99 -7.87
N ASP A 216 -11.85 1.70 -8.43
CA ASP A 216 -13.07 2.36 -7.99
C ASP A 216 -13.51 1.78 -6.63
N LEU A 217 -14.57 2.33 -6.04
CA LEU A 217 -14.98 1.92 -4.70
C LEU A 217 -15.36 0.43 -4.61
N PRO A 218 -16.16 -0.16 -5.52
CA PRO A 218 -16.43 -1.60 -5.48
C PRO A 218 -15.15 -2.43 -5.68
N GLY A 219 -14.28 -2.07 -6.61
CA GLY A 219 -13.02 -2.78 -6.86
C GLY A 219 -12.07 -2.73 -5.65
N LEU A 220 -12.04 -1.61 -4.93
CA LEU A 220 -11.29 -1.47 -3.68
C LEU A 220 -11.86 -2.36 -2.58
N LEU A 221 -13.19 -2.35 -2.40
CA LEU A 221 -13.85 -3.15 -1.37
C LEU A 221 -13.68 -4.64 -1.61
N TRP A 222 -13.67 -5.09 -2.87
CA TRP A 222 -13.28 -6.46 -3.20
C TRP A 222 -11.87 -6.77 -2.70
N TYR A 223 -10.88 -5.90 -2.95
CA TYR A 223 -9.49 -6.13 -2.51
C TYR A 223 -9.38 -6.21 -0.99
N LEU A 224 -9.98 -5.24 -0.29
CA LEU A 224 -10.01 -5.23 1.17
C LEU A 224 -10.61 -6.53 1.73
N HIS A 225 -11.79 -6.91 1.21
CA HIS A 225 -12.54 -8.06 1.68
C HIS A 225 -11.88 -9.40 1.33
N ASN A 226 -11.31 -9.52 0.12
CA ASN A 226 -10.73 -10.78 -0.36
C ASN A 226 -9.29 -11.03 0.14
N GLU A 227 -8.52 -9.99 0.44
CA GLU A 227 -7.09 -10.15 0.70
C GLU A 227 -6.57 -9.49 1.98
N VAL A 228 -7.18 -8.38 2.42
CA VAL A 228 -6.59 -7.55 3.48
C VAL A 228 -7.12 -7.95 4.84
N VAL A 229 -8.44 -8.03 4.97
CA VAL A 229 -9.12 -8.27 6.25
C VAL A 229 -9.33 -9.76 6.56
N THR A 230 -8.72 -10.64 5.77
CA THR A 230 -8.77 -12.11 5.92
C THR A 230 -7.69 -12.65 6.86
N MET A 231 -7.03 -11.78 7.61
CA MET A 231 -6.01 -12.12 8.60
C MET A 231 -5.89 -11.01 9.65
N CYS A 232 -5.23 -11.32 10.75
CA CYS A 232 -4.96 -10.40 11.84
C CYS A 232 -3.46 -10.47 12.21
N PRO A 233 -2.73 -9.35 12.16
CA PRO A 233 -3.17 -8.02 11.71
C PRO A 233 -3.50 -7.96 10.21
N ARG A 234 -4.21 -6.92 9.75
CA ARG A 234 -4.48 -6.65 8.32
C ARG A 234 -3.21 -6.80 7.47
N LYS A 235 -3.35 -7.43 6.30
CA LYS A 235 -2.25 -7.61 5.33
C LYS A 235 -1.56 -6.25 5.05
N TYR A 236 -0.23 -6.25 5.08
CA TYR A 236 0.63 -5.07 4.87
C TYR A 236 0.38 -3.88 5.83
N GLY A 237 -0.27 -4.12 6.98
CA GLY A 237 -0.58 -3.04 7.92
C GLY A 237 -1.53 -1.98 7.36
N ILE A 238 -2.34 -2.34 6.35
CA ILE A 238 -3.31 -1.44 5.73
C ILE A 238 -4.27 -0.93 6.81
N SER A 239 -4.38 0.40 6.94
CA SER A 239 -5.11 1.09 8.01
C SER A 239 -6.14 2.09 7.47
N ARG A 240 -6.02 2.50 6.21
CA ARG A 240 -6.81 3.58 5.61
C ARG A 240 -7.15 3.33 4.15
N ILE A 241 -8.23 4.00 3.73
CA ILE A 241 -8.63 4.15 2.34
C ILE A 241 -8.30 5.58 1.93
N LEU A 242 -7.42 5.72 0.94
CA LEU A 242 -7.17 6.98 0.25
C LEU A 242 -8.14 7.15 -0.91
N ARG A 243 -8.60 8.38 -1.12
CA ARG A 243 -9.35 8.79 -2.31
C ARG A 243 -8.53 9.85 -3.06
N MET A 244 -8.28 9.61 -4.34
CA MET A 244 -7.57 10.51 -5.24
C MET A 244 -8.53 10.97 -6.33
N LYS A 245 -8.56 12.27 -6.61
CA LYS A 245 -9.19 12.82 -7.82
C LYS A 245 -8.18 12.68 -8.94
N VAL A 246 -8.43 11.76 -9.86
CA VAL A 246 -7.54 11.45 -10.98
C VAL A 246 -8.13 12.01 -12.25
N THR A 247 -7.35 12.80 -12.98
CA THR A 247 -7.69 13.22 -14.35
C THR A 247 -6.75 12.50 -15.29
N ALA A 248 -7.30 11.69 -16.19
CA ALA A 248 -6.55 10.90 -17.15
C ALA A 248 -7.00 11.20 -18.58
N SER A 249 -6.11 10.99 -19.54
CA SER A 249 -6.42 10.95 -20.97
C SER A 249 -5.73 9.76 -21.63
N GLN A 250 -6.17 9.41 -22.84
CA GLN A 250 -5.47 8.45 -23.68
C GLN A 250 -4.10 9.00 -24.09
N SER A 251 -3.11 8.12 -24.12
CA SER A 251 -1.82 8.44 -24.74
C SER A 251 -1.98 8.67 -26.24
N GLN A 252 -1.01 9.36 -26.83
CA GLN A 252 -0.96 9.54 -28.29
C GLN A 252 -0.91 8.20 -29.03
N GLN A 253 -0.19 7.23 -28.49
CA GLN A 253 -0.04 5.88 -29.04
C GLN A 253 -1.38 5.15 -29.05
N MET A 254 -2.13 5.22 -27.95
CA MET A 254 -3.47 4.62 -27.89
C MET A 254 -4.45 5.31 -28.83
N ARG A 255 -4.40 6.63 -28.98
CA ARG A 255 -5.29 7.35 -29.91
C ARG A 255 -5.12 6.94 -31.37
N ALA A 256 -3.95 6.43 -31.74
CA ALA A 256 -3.68 5.89 -33.07
C ALA A 256 -4.19 4.45 -33.26
N ALA A 257 -4.62 3.77 -32.19
CA ALA A 257 -5.08 2.40 -32.26
C ALA A 257 -6.51 2.30 -32.85
N PRO A 258 -6.85 1.23 -33.59
CA PRO A 258 -8.19 1.06 -34.19
C PRO A 258 -9.36 1.07 -33.17
N TRP A 259 -9.07 0.76 -31.91
CA TRP A 259 -10.03 0.67 -30.81
C TRP A 259 -10.05 1.93 -29.93
N ALA A 260 -9.30 2.98 -30.28
CA ALA A 260 -9.18 4.20 -29.50
C ALA A 260 -10.53 4.88 -29.19
N SER A 261 -11.51 4.78 -30.08
CA SER A 261 -12.82 5.40 -29.89
C SER A 261 -13.70 4.70 -28.86
N THR A 262 -13.38 3.47 -28.45
CA THR A 262 -14.22 2.65 -27.57
C THR A 262 -13.59 2.36 -26.20
N CYS A 263 -12.31 2.67 -26.01
CA CYS A 263 -11.58 2.30 -24.80
C CYS A 263 -10.63 3.39 -24.32
N MET A 264 -10.97 4.08 -23.23
CA MET A 264 -10.12 5.14 -22.66
C MET A 264 -8.80 4.60 -22.06
N PHE A 265 -8.83 3.37 -21.56
CA PHE A 265 -7.75 2.79 -20.76
C PHE A 265 -7.03 1.65 -21.49
N ASP A 266 -5.78 1.39 -21.13
CA ASP A 266 -5.10 0.16 -21.52
C ASP A 266 -5.61 -1.03 -20.69
N THR A 267 -5.13 -2.23 -20.97
CA THR A 267 -5.29 -3.40 -20.11
C THR A 267 -4.55 -3.19 -18.79
N PHE A 268 -5.22 -3.51 -17.67
CA PHE A 268 -4.60 -3.51 -16.34
C PHE A 268 -3.28 -4.27 -16.30
N LYS A 269 -2.35 -3.70 -15.55
CA LYS A 269 -1.05 -4.21 -15.16
C LYS A 269 -0.90 -4.11 -13.64
N ALA A 270 -0.57 -5.23 -12.99
CA ALA A 270 -0.31 -5.24 -11.57
C ALA A 270 1.03 -4.55 -11.25
N TRP A 271 1.01 -3.70 -10.23
CA TRP A 271 2.18 -3.04 -9.67
C TRP A 271 2.52 -3.60 -8.30
N ASP A 272 3.64 -4.32 -8.19
CA ASP A 272 4.14 -4.81 -6.91
C ASP A 272 5.49 -4.14 -6.63
N ASN A 273 5.62 -3.58 -5.42
CA ASN A 273 6.83 -2.86 -5.00
C ASN A 273 7.28 -1.77 -6.00
N GLY A 274 6.30 -1.08 -6.60
CA GLY A 274 6.51 -0.01 -7.60
C GLY A 274 7.03 -0.47 -8.96
N ALA A 275 7.07 -1.78 -9.22
CA ALA A 275 7.39 -2.37 -10.52
C ALA A 275 6.16 -3.03 -11.13
N CYS A 276 6.08 -3.04 -12.45
CA CYS A 276 5.10 -3.87 -13.12
C CYS A 276 5.51 -5.34 -13.09
N THR A 277 4.63 -6.20 -12.60
CA THR A 277 4.90 -7.64 -12.44
C THR A 277 4.12 -8.52 -13.41
N THR A 278 3.28 -7.94 -14.26
CA THR A 278 2.56 -8.68 -15.29
C THR A 278 3.53 -9.20 -16.36
N PRO A 279 3.39 -10.44 -16.87
CA PRO A 279 4.23 -10.92 -17.96
C PRO A 279 4.19 -9.99 -19.19
N GLY A 280 5.36 -9.70 -19.77
CA GLY A 280 5.48 -8.82 -20.95
C GLY A 280 5.20 -7.34 -20.69
N CYS A 281 5.16 -6.91 -19.42
CA CYS A 281 4.65 -5.59 -19.08
C CYS A 281 5.45 -4.43 -19.65
N GLY A 282 6.79 -4.50 -19.62
CA GLY A 282 7.65 -3.43 -20.16
C GLY A 282 7.25 -3.07 -21.59
N GLY A 283 7.28 -4.05 -22.49
CA GLY A 283 6.91 -3.85 -23.90
C GLY A 283 5.49 -3.28 -24.08
N ALA A 284 4.52 -3.77 -23.31
CA ALA A 284 3.13 -3.30 -23.41
C ALA A 284 2.97 -1.84 -22.93
N ILE A 285 3.58 -1.47 -21.80
CA ILE A 285 3.51 -0.10 -21.27
C ILE A 285 4.13 0.89 -22.26
N PHE A 286 5.29 0.56 -22.86
CA PHE A 286 5.91 1.43 -23.86
C PHE A 286 5.06 1.55 -25.13
N ALA A 287 4.52 0.42 -25.62
CA ALA A 287 3.69 0.41 -26.82
C ALA A 287 2.44 1.29 -26.67
N ASN A 288 1.89 1.35 -25.46
CA ASN A 288 0.69 2.12 -25.15
C ASN A 288 0.98 3.50 -24.56
N GLY A 289 2.23 3.97 -24.58
CA GLY A 289 2.60 5.31 -24.14
C GLY A 289 2.29 5.59 -22.68
N PHE A 290 2.52 4.61 -21.80
CA PHE A 290 2.28 4.73 -20.35
C PHE A 290 0.83 5.12 -20.00
N ALA A 291 -0.15 4.64 -20.76
CA ALA A 291 -1.54 4.87 -20.45
C ALA A 291 -1.98 4.18 -19.16
N VAL A 292 -2.99 4.77 -18.51
CA VAL A 292 -3.66 4.15 -17.37
C VAL A 292 -4.33 2.85 -17.81
N GLY A 293 -4.03 1.76 -17.12
CA GLY A 293 -4.66 0.46 -17.38
C GLY A 293 -5.97 0.29 -16.59
N CYS A 294 -6.86 -0.57 -17.07
CA CYS A 294 -8.13 -0.89 -16.43
C CYS A 294 -8.46 -2.39 -16.53
N GLN A 295 -9.09 -2.95 -15.49
CA GLN A 295 -9.66 -4.30 -15.50
C GLN A 295 -10.96 -4.34 -14.69
N LEU A 296 -11.99 -4.97 -15.26
CA LEU A 296 -13.25 -5.24 -14.56
C LEU A 296 -12.99 -6.22 -13.41
N ARG A 297 -13.43 -5.85 -12.21
CA ARG A 297 -13.36 -6.61 -10.96
C ARG A 297 -14.66 -6.50 -10.20
N PRO A 298 -15.64 -7.37 -10.50
CA PRO A 298 -16.94 -7.32 -9.85
C PRO A 298 -16.83 -7.55 -8.34
N TYR A 299 -17.61 -6.80 -7.58
CA TYR A 299 -17.80 -7.02 -6.14
C TYR A 299 -19.28 -7.31 -5.89
N SER A 300 -19.62 -8.58 -5.75
CA SER A 300 -21.00 -9.05 -5.85
C SER A 300 -21.65 -8.54 -7.16
N ASN A 301 -22.77 -7.82 -7.11
CA ASN A 301 -23.45 -7.26 -8.28
C ASN A 301 -22.87 -5.90 -8.74
N SER A 302 -21.94 -5.30 -7.99
CA SER A 302 -21.33 -4.03 -8.37
C SER A 302 -20.22 -4.26 -9.41
N ARG A 303 -20.25 -3.48 -10.49
CA ARG A 303 -19.19 -3.45 -11.51
C ARG A 303 -18.00 -2.63 -11.00
N GLY A 304 -17.14 -3.26 -10.21
CA GLY A 304 -15.87 -2.67 -9.79
C GLY A 304 -14.81 -2.72 -10.88
N HIS A 305 -13.80 -1.87 -10.76
CA HIS A 305 -12.68 -1.77 -11.67
C HIS A 305 -11.39 -1.55 -10.89
N TRP A 306 -10.31 -2.17 -11.37
CA TRP A 306 -8.94 -1.86 -10.95
C TRP A 306 -8.25 -1.02 -12.01
N TYR A 307 -7.38 -0.13 -11.56
CA TYR A 307 -6.62 0.78 -12.39
C TYR A 307 -5.12 0.63 -12.16
N SER A 308 -4.36 0.78 -13.23
CA SER A 308 -2.91 0.75 -13.24
C SER A 308 -2.39 2.13 -13.55
N LEU A 309 -1.68 2.74 -12.62
CA LEU A 309 -1.13 4.08 -12.79
C LEU A 309 0.39 3.99 -12.95
N PRO A 310 0.91 3.91 -14.19
CA PRO A 310 2.34 3.81 -14.45
C PRO A 310 3.04 5.09 -14.05
N GLY A 311 4.03 4.99 -13.19
CA GLY A 311 4.90 6.10 -12.81
C GLY A 311 6.27 5.99 -13.45
N PRO A 312 7.24 6.80 -13.02
CA PRO A 312 8.61 6.72 -13.50
C PRO A 312 9.26 5.36 -13.22
N CYS A 313 10.07 4.89 -14.18
CA CYS A 313 10.75 3.60 -14.14
C CYS A 313 9.82 2.43 -13.75
N PRO A 314 8.72 2.21 -14.51
CA PRO A 314 7.73 1.19 -14.18
C PRO A 314 8.26 -0.24 -14.28
N THR A 315 9.39 -0.48 -14.97
CA THR A 315 9.93 -1.83 -15.13
C THR A 315 10.77 -2.31 -13.95
N ARG A 316 11.06 -1.45 -12.97
CA ARG A 316 11.92 -1.77 -11.83
C ARG A 316 11.23 -1.53 -10.51
N THR A 317 11.62 -2.32 -9.51
CA THR A 317 11.16 -2.12 -8.13
C THR A 317 11.70 -0.80 -7.59
N ILE A 318 11.05 -0.25 -6.56
CA ILE A 318 11.44 1.02 -5.93
C ILE A 318 12.95 1.06 -5.65
N ALA A 319 13.50 -0.01 -5.08
CA ALA A 319 14.93 -0.12 -4.73
C ALA A 319 15.89 -0.15 -5.95
N MET A 320 15.39 -0.43 -7.15
CA MET A 320 16.17 -0.57 -8.38
C MET A 320 15.98 0.61 -9.35
N LYS A 321 15.19 1.62 -8.97
CA LYS A 321 14.99 2.82 -9.77
C LYS A 321 16.24 3.68 -9.71
N ASP A 322 16.75 4.04 -10.87
CA ASP A 322 17.84 4.97 -11.04
C ASP A 322 17.44 6.09 -12.01
N ARG A 323 18.25 7.15 -12.07
CA ARG A 323 18.00 8.29 -12.95
C ARG A 323 17.87 7.87 -14.41
N ASP A 324 18.76 7.00 -14.88
CA ASP A 324 18.77 6.53 -16.26
C ASP A 324 17.48 5.79 -16.64
N CYS A 325 16.90 5.03 -15.70
CA CYS A 325 15.62 4.37 -15.90
C CYS A 325 14.46 5.37 -15.92
N VAL A 326 14.44 6.32 -14.98
CA VAL A 326 13.43 7.38 -14.94
C VAL A 326 13.43 8.22 -16.22
N GLU A 327 14.61 8.54 -16.75
CA GLU A 327 14.76 9.28 -18.01
C GLU A 327 14.27 8.49 -19.23
N ARG A 328 14.55 7.18 -19.29
CA ARG A 328 14.09 6.31 -20.40
C ARG A 328 12.62 5.93 -20.30
N GLU A 329 12.09 5.88 -19.08
CA GLU A 329 10.76 5.39 -18.77
C GLU A 329 10.04 6.40 -17.87
N PRO A 330 9.61 7.55 -18.41
CA PRO A 330 9.07 8.65 -17.61
C PRO A 330 7.75 8.30 -16.91
N GLY A 331 7.06 7.24 -17.35
CA GLY A 331 5.75 6.87 -16.82
C GLY A 331 4.62 7.70 -17.42
N GLY A 332 3.44 7.58 -16.82
CA GLY A 332 2.22 8.28 -17.21
C GLY A 332 1.91 9.53 -16.38
N LEU A 333 2.59 9.68 -15.24
CA LEU A 333 2.34 10.78 -14.30
C LEU A 333 2.85 12.10 -14.87
N CYS A 334 1.95 13.08 -14.97
CA CYS A 334 2.24 14.42 -15.46
C CYS A 334 2.58 15.39 -14.33
N GLN A 335 3.37 16.40 -14.67
CA GLN A 335 3.48 17.60 -13.85
C GLN A 335 2.25 18.49 -14.02
N CYS A 336 2.02 19.35 -13.04
CA CYS A 336 0.86 20.23 -13.06
C CYS A 336 0.98 21.31 -14.13
N GLY A 337 -0.09 21.47 -14.90
CA GLY A 337 -0.12 22.37 -16.06
C GLY A 337 0.34 21.73 -17.36
N GLU A 338 0.89 20.52 -17.34
CA GLU A 338 1.13 19.75 -18.56
C GLU A 338 -0.18 19.35 -19.23
N ARG A 339 -0.13 19.20 -20.55
CA ARG A 339 -1.29 18.82 -21.33
C ARG A 339 -1.41 17.29 -21.37
N LEU A 340 -2.44 16.79 -20.69
CA LEU A 340 -2.79 15.37 -20.71
C LEU A 340 -2.97 14.83 -22.13
N GLY A 341 -2.46 13.62 -22.33
CA GLY A 341 -2.47 12.89 -23.58
C GLY A 341 -1.35 13.29 -24.55
N GLU A 342 -0.49 14.26 -24.24
CA GLU A 342 0.68 14.59 -25.07
C GLU A 342 1.92 13.82 -24.59
N GLY A 343 2.60 13.14 -25.51
CA GLY A 343 3.76 12.31 -25.19
C GLY A 343 3.43 11.20 -24.20
N ALA A 344 4.19 11.13 -23.11
CA ALA A 344 4.02 10.16 -22.03
C ALA A 344 3.08 10.66 -20.92
N CYS A 345 2.65 11.93 -20.95
CA CYS A 345 1.78 12.49 -19.94
C CYS A 345 0.33 11.97 -20.14
N THR A 346 -0.12 11.04 -19.28
CA THR A 346 -1.43 10.39 -19.41
C THR A 346 -2.35 10.61 -18.21
N TYR A 347 -1.84 10.94 -17.03
CA TYR A 347 -2.66 11.28 -15.89
C TYR A 347 -2.01 12.26 -14.91
N GLN A 348 -2.86 12.97 -14.18
CA GLN A 348 -2.52 13.75 -13.00
C GLN A 348 -3.47 13.37 -11.87
N TYR A 349 -3.07 13.63 -10.62
CA TYR A 349 -3.93 13.35 -9.47
C TYR A 349 -3.84 14.43 -8.39
N GLU A 350 -4.91 14.51 -7.61
CA GLU A 350 -5.04 15.38 -6.45
C GLU A 350 -5.56 14.55 -5.27
N PRO A 351 -4.95 14.62 -4.08
CA PRO A 351 -5.52 14.02 -2.88
C PRO A 351 -6.93 14.55 -2.61
N ALA A 352 -7.89 13.64 -2.48
CA ALA A 352 -9.31 13.93 -2.24
C ALA A 352 -9.81 13.35 -0.91
N GLY A 353 -8.89 13.24 0.06
CA GLY A 353 -9.14 12.80 1.41
C GLY A 353 -8.82 11.32 1.67
N GLU A 354 -8.93 10.95 2.93
CA GLU A 354 -8.76 9.59 3.44
C GLU A 354 -9.75 9.26 4.55
N VAL A 355 -10.04 7.98 4.74
CA VAL A 355 -10.84 7.44 5.85
C VAL A 355 -10.15 6.25 6.51
N ARG A 356 -10.22 6.16 7.84
CA ARG A 356 -9.64 5.05 8.62
C ARG A 356 -10.53 3.81 8.56
N LEU A 357 -9.95 2.64 8.33
CA LEU A 357 -10.68 1.37 8.35
C LEU A 357 -11.25 1.04 9.73
N ASP A 358 -10.52 1.37 10.79
CA ASP A 358 -10.96 1.17 12.18
C ASP A 358 -12.27 1.93 12.48
N ASN A 359 -12.34 3.20 12.06
CA ASN A 359 -13.56 4.00 12.20
C ASN A 359 -14.71 3.45 11.35
N LEU A 360 -14.43 2.96 10.14
CA LEU A 360 -15.45 2.37 9.25
C LEU A 360 -16.02 1.06 9.82
N THR A 361 -15.15 0.23 10.40
CA THR A 361 -15.50 -1.10 10.93
C THR A 361 -15.95 -1.08 12.39
N GLY A 362 -15.80 0.05 13.08
CA GLY A 362 -16.17 0.21 14.48
C GLY A 362 -15.18 -0.44 15.45
N ILE A 363 -13.92 -0.59 15.06
CA ILE A 363 -12.87 -1.19 15.88
C ILE A 363 -12.08 -0.06 16.54
N ALA A 364 -12.16 0.07 17.87
CA ALA A 364 -11.50 1.17 18.59
C ALA A 364 -9.99 0.95 18.78
N ASP A 365 -9.59 -0.28 19.10
CA ASP A 365 -8.21 -0.69 19.26
C ASP A 365 -8.00 -1.99 18.47
N TYR A 366 -7.31 -1.86 17.34
CA TYR A 366 -7.10 -2.97 16.41
C TYR A 366 -6.17 -4.04 16.99
N GLY A 367 -5.17 -3.66 17.79
CA GLY A 367 -4.27 -4.60 18.46
C GLY A 367 -5.01 -5.46 19.47
N SER A 368 -5.80 -4.82 20.33
CA SER A 368 -6.65 -5.51 21.31
C SER A 368 -7.73 -6.38 20.65
N PHE A 369 -8.30 -5.93 19.52
CA PHE A 369 -9.24 -6.72 18.73
C PHE A 369 -8.58 -8.03 18.25
N CYS A 370 -7.37 -7.96 17.68
CA CYS A 370 -6.64 -9.15 17.23
C CYS A 370 -6.26 -10.06 18.40
N ALA A 371 -5.71 -9.50 19.48
CA ALA A 371 -5.24 -10.25 20.64
C ALA A 371 -6.36 -11.01 21.37
N SER A 372 -7.61 -10.51 21.30
CA SER A 372 -8.79 -11.17 21.85
C SER A 372 -9.43 -12.21 20.92
N GLY A 373 -8.76 -12.58 19.83
CA GLY A 373 -9.24 -13.55 18.84
C GLY A 373 -10.25 -12.99 17.85
N GLY A 374 -10.36 -11.66 17.76
CA GLY A 374 -11.13 -10.98 16.72
C GLY A 374 -10.64 -11.33 15.32
N MET A 375 -11.57 -11.30 14.36
CA MET A 375 -11.30 -11.49 12.95
C MET A 375 -12.26 -10.64 12.15
N GLU A 376 -11.78 -9.76 11.29
CA GLU A 376 -12.66 -8.92 10.49
C GLU A 376 -13.45 -9.74 9.46
N TYR A 377 -12.81 -10.72 8.82
CA TYR A 377 -13.48 -11.63 7.90
C TYR A 377 -12.79 -12.99 7.82
N ASP A 378 -13.54 -14.07 8.00
CA ASP A 378 -13.11 -15.45 7.78
C ASP A 378 -13.84 -16.03 6.56
N LYS A 379 -13.07 -16.38 5.53
CA LYS A 379 -13.59 -16.97 4.29
C LYS A 379 -14.34 -18.28 4.50
N ALA A 380 -13.99 -19.07 5.51
CA ALA A 380 -14.61 -20.37 5.74
C ALA A 380 -16.04 -20.23 6.29
N THR A 381 -16.28 -19.20 7.10
CA THR A 381 -17.59 -18.93 7.72
C THR A 381 -18.36 -17.82 7.00
N ASP A 382 -17.73 -17.15 6.03
CA ASP A 382 -18.21 -15.96 5.33
C ASP A 382 -18.62 -14.83 6.29
N ARG A 383 -17.92 -14.74 7.43
CA ARG A 383 -18.25 -13.86 8.56
C ARG A 383 -16.99 -13.43 9.32
N GLY A 384 -17.06 -12.31 10.00
CA GLY A 384 -16.09 -11.94 11.03
C GLY A 384 -16.39 -12.61 12.38
N ARG A 385 -15.42 -12.50 13.29
CA ARG A 385 -15.54 -12.85 14.71
C ARG A 385 -15.34 -11.57 15.52
N ASN A 386 -16.31 -11.22 16.34
CA ASN A 386 -16.37 -9.95 17.07
C ASN A 386 -16.42 -8.69 16.16
N ASN A 387 -16.72 -8.86 14.86
CA ASN A 387 -16.98 -7.80 13.91
C ASN A 387 -17.90 -8.31 12.80
N ASP A 388 -18.92 -7.54 12.42
CA ASP A 388 -19.89 -7.95 11.39
C ASP A 388 -19.81 -7.13 10.11
N PHE A 389 -18.89 -6.15 10.04
CA PHE A 389 -18.82 -5.22 8.91
C PHE A 389 -18.60 -5.96 7.59
N TRP A 390 -17.77 -7.01 7.59
CA TRP A 390 -17.42 -7.79 6.40
C TRP A 390 -18.26 -9.07 6.19
N ASN A 391 -19.32 -9.32 6.96
CA ASN A 391 -20.12 -10.55 6.76
C ASN A 391 -20.79 -10.64 5.38
N TYR A 392 -20.79 -11.83 4.76
CA TYR A 392 -21.45 -12.10 3.49
C TYR A 392 -20.76 -11.45 2.28
N PHE A 393 -19.69 -12.06 1.81
CA PHE A 393 -18.88 -11.58 0.68
C PHE A 393 -19.68 -11.46 -0.62
N ASN A 394 -20.48 -12.48 -0.94
CA ASN A 394 -21.25 -12.51 -2.18
C ASN A 394 -22.61 -11.80 -2.10
N SER A 395 -23.01 -11.29 -0.93
CA SER A 395 -24.31 -10.62 -0.75
C SER A 395 -24.32 -9.24 -1.42
N PRO A 396 -25.23 -9.00 -2.40
CA PRO A 396 -25.35 -7.69 -3.04
C PRO A 396 -25.72 -6.58 -2.07
N ASP A 397 -26.63 -6.86 -1.13
CA ASP A 397 -27.08 -5.87 -0.14
C ASP A 397 -25.95 -5.51 0.83
N ALA A 398 -25.17 -6.51 1.28
CA ALA A 398 -24.02 -6.26 2.15
C ALA A 398 -22.91 -5.48 1.43
N ALA A 399 -22.65 -5.78 0.16
CA ALA A 399 -21.70 -5.03 -0.67
C ALA A 399 -22.14 -3.58 -0.85
N ALA A 400 -23.40 -3.35 -1.22
CA ALA A 400 -23.98 -2.02 -1.38
C ALA A 400 -23.94 -1.20 -0.08
N LEU A 401 -24.22 -1.83 1.06
CA LEU A 401 -24.15 -1.18 2.37
C LEU A 401 -22.71 -0.73 2.71
N ARG A 402 -21.70 -1.54 2.38
CA ARG A 402 -20.28 -1.18 2.57
C ARG A 402 -19.87 0.00 1.70
N GLU A 403 -20.23 -0.03 0.42
CA GLU A 403 -20.01 1.08 -0.48
C GLU A 403 -20.63 2.36 0.09
N GLN A 404 -21.88 2.30 0.52
CA GLN A 404 -22.58 3.44 1.10
C GLN A 404 -21.89 3.96 2.37
N LYS A 405 -21.46 3.07 3.28
CA LYS A 405 -20.72 3.47 4.48
C LYS A 405 -19.42 4.20 4.17
N VAL A 406 -18.66 3.75 3.18
CA VAL A 406 -17.42 4.46 2.77
C VAL A 406 -17.75 5.83 2.17
N ARG A 407 -18.76 5.91 1.31
CA ARG A 407 -19.23 7.20 0.74
C ARG A 407 -19.64 8.19 1.83
N ASP A 408 -20.40 7.73 2.82
CA ASP A 408 -20.86 8.56 3.92
C ASP A 408 -19.71 9.01 4.82
N ALA A 409 -18.72 8.15 5.07
CA ALA A 409 -17.52 8.52 5.81
C ALA A 409 -16.73 9.63 5.09
N PHE A 410 -16.55 9.54 3.77
CA PHE A 410 -15.92 10.62 3.00
C PHE A 410 -16.75 11.90 3.00
N ARG A 411 -18.07 11.81 2.87
CA ARG A 411 -18.96 12.98 2.90
C ARG A 411 -18.89 13.69 4.25
N ALA A 412 -18.86 12.93 5.34
CA ALA A 412 -18.76 13.47 6.70
C ALA A 412 -17.39 14.12 6.95
N ALA A 413 -16.30 13.50 6.51
CA ALA A 413 -14.94 14.00 6.72
C ALA A 413 -14.57 15.16 5.78
N TYR A 414 -15.10 15.20 4.56
CA TYR A 414 -14.78 16.17 3.52
C TYR A 414 -16.05 16.80 2.91
N PRO A 415 -16.86 17.53 3.71
CA PRO A 415 -18.16 18.04 3.26
C PRO A 415 -18.09 19.11 2.16
N HIS A 416 -16.90 19.68 1.94
CA HIS A 416 -16.63 20.66 0.88
C HIS A 416 -16.32 20.01 -0.48
N MET A 417 -16.08 18.70 -0.52
CA MET A 417 -15.83 17.96 -1.76
C MET A 417 -17.17 17.45 -2.35
N PRO A 418 -17.26 17.23 -3.68
CA PRO A 418 -18.45 16.65 -4.29
C PRO A 418 -18.90 15.37 -3.58
N ALA A 419 -20.19 15.32 -3.20
CA ALA A 419 -20.77 14.24 -2.39
C ALA A 419 -20.98 12.93 -3.16
N GLY A 420 -20.97 12.98 -4.50
CA GLY A 420 -21.02 11.82 -5.38
C GLY A 420 -19.62 11.36 -5.77
N ASP A 421 -19.46 10.08 -6.10
CA ASP A 421 -18.29 9.71 -6.89
C ASP A 421 -18.35 10.43 -8.22
N LEU A 422 -17.19 10.84 -8.74
CA LEU A 422 -17.07 11.34 -10.11
C LEU A 422 -17.29 10.23 -11.18
N GLY A 423 -17.98 9.14 -10.80
CA GLY A 423 -18.35 7.98 -11.60
C GLY A 423 -17.14 7.12 -11.99
N PRO A 424 -17.20 5.77 -11.86
CA PRO A 424 -16.23 4.94 -12.56
C PRO A 424 -16.43 5.15 -14.07
N GLN A 425 -15.36 5.49 -14.77
CA GLN A 425 -15.35 5.35 -16.22
C GLN A 425 -15.04 3.88 -16.46
N GLY A 426 -16.01 3.11 -16.95
CA GLY A 426 -15.80 1.69 -17.22
C GLY A 426 -14.58 1.48 -18.13
N CYS A 427 -13.94 0.30 -18.05
CA CYS A 427 -12.79 0.01 -18.90
C CYS A 427 -13.10 0.11 -20.40
N PHE A 428 -14.37 -0.12 -20.77
CA PHE A 428 -14.89 -0.07 -22.13
C PHE A 428 -16.19 0.74 -22.12
N GLY A 429 -16.33 1.64 -23.09
CA GLY A 429 -17.52 2.47 -23.30
C GLY A 429 -18.75 1.68 -23.73
#